data_AF-A0A520YBQ6-F1
#
_entry.id   AF-A0A520YBQ6-F1
#
_cell.length_a   1.000
_cell.length_b   1.000
_cell.length_c   1.000
_cell.angle_alpha   90.00
_cell.angle_beta   90.00
_cell.angle_gamma   90.00
#
_symmetry.space_group_name_H-M   'P 1'
#
loop_
_entity.id
_entity.type
_entity.pdbx_description
1 polymer ?
#
loop_
_entity_poly.entity_id
_entity_poly.type
_entity_poly.pdbx_seq_one_letter_code
_entity_poly.pdbx_strand_id
1 'polypeptide(L)'
;MIVVTNRIPVAEGYEADFEDRFRKRVHLVDQAEGFLRNEVHRPRPMELDHQSGEWTPGPAGSGYYEVKTWWRSFDDFVAWTTSPSFAEAHRNRPPKDMFRGPNELTIHEVFLSTDDVETT
;
A
#
# COMPACT_ATOMS: atom_id res chain seq x y z
N MET A 1 1.39 -6.91 15.86
CA MET A 1 1.39 -5.93 14.77
C MET A 1 0.95 -6.60 13.49
N ILE A 2 0.15 -5.93 12.68
CA ILE A 2 -0.22 -6.38 11.34
C ILE A 2 0.22 -5.37 10.28
N VAL A 3 0.38 -5.85 9.05
CA VAL A 3 0.50 -5.02 7.85
C VAL A 3 -0.67 -5.32 6.93
N VAL A 4 -1.43 -4.29 6.61
CA VAL A 4 -2.47 -4.35 5.58
C VAL A 4 -1.88 -3.78 4.31
N THR A 5 -1.88 -4.54 3.22
CA THR A 5 -1.40 -4.12 1.90
C THR A 5 -2.56 -4.11 0.92
N ASN A 6 -2.83 -2.95 0.32
CA ASN A 6 -3.73 -2.82 -0.81
C ASN A 6 -2.90 -2.76 -2.11
N ARG A 7 -2.97 -3.82 -2.92
CA ARG A 7 -2.30 -3.91 -4.23
C ARG A 7 -3.22 -3.36 -5.30
N ILE A 8 -2.75 -2.34 -6.01
CA ILE A 8 -3.57 -1.53 -6.93
C ILE A 8 -2.95 -1.58 -8.33
N PRO A 9 -3.62 -2.20 -9.32
CA PRO A 9 -3.11 -2.30 -10.69
C PRO A 9 -3.42 -1.01 -11.48
N VAL A 10 -2.68 0.06 -11.24
CA VAL A 10 -2.89 1.37 -11.90
C VAL A 10 -2.60 1.28 -13.40
N ALA A 11 -3.54 1.67 -14.25
CA ALA A 11 -3.36 1.68 -15.70
C ALA A 11 -2.25 2.66 -16.13
N GLU A 12 -1.57 2.32 -17.23
CA GLU A 12 -0.51 3.15 -17.79
C GLU A 12 -1.06 4.54 -18.15
N GLY A 13 -0.31 5.58 -17.79
CA GLY A 13 -0.69 6.98 -17.97
C GLY A 13 -1.46 7.60 -16.81
N TYR A 14 -1.90 6.79 -15.83
CA TYR A 14 -2.62 7.27 -14.64
C TYR A 14 -1.73 7.41 -13.39
N GLU A 15 -0.44 7.14 -13.48
CA GLU A 15 0.48 7.11 -12.32
C GLU A 15 0.53 8.45 -11.59
N ALA A 16 0.69 9.56 -12.31
CA ALA A 16 0.78 10.89 -11.71
C ALA A 16 -0.51 11.27 -10.97
N ASP A 17 -1.66 11.02 -11.60
CA ASP A 17 -2.99 11.26 -11.02
C ASP A 17 -3.24 10.39 -9.79
N PHE A 18 -2.81 9.13 -9.85
CA PHE A 18 -2.89 8.20 -8.73
C PHE A 18 -2.04 8.68 -7.55
N GLU A 19 -0.79 9.06 -7.78
CA GLU A 19 0.10 9.54 -6.72
C GLU A 19 -0.38 10.85 -6.09
N ASP A 20 -0.90 11.78 -6.88
CA ASP A 20 -1.46 13.04 -6.37
C ASP A 20 -2.67 12.80 -5.44
N ARG A 21 -3.52 11.81 -5.76
CA ARG A 21 -4.64 11.42 -4.89
C ARG A 21 -4.17 10.92 -3.52
N PHE A 22 -3.04 10.21 -3.44
CA PHE A 22 -2.48 9.72 -2.18
C PHE A 22 -1.74 10.79 -1.39
N ARG A 23 -0.94 11.65 -2.05
CA ARG A 23 -0.25 12.77 -1.38
C ARG A 23 -1.21 13.68 -0.62
N LYS A 24 -2.41 13.91 -1.18
CA LYS A 24 -3.44 14.76 -0.56
C LYS A 24 -4.17 14.12 0.63
N ARG A 25 -3.99 12.82 0.89
CA ARG A 25 -4.79 12.05 1.87
C ARG A 25 -3.97 11.27 2.89
N VAL A 26 -2.64 11.19 2.71
CA VAL A 26 -1.74 10.33 3.48
C VAL A 26 -1.88 10.52 5.00
N HIS A 27 -2.17 11.74 5.47
CA HIS A 27 -2.24 12.06 6.89
C HIS A 27 -3.60 11.80 7.57
N LEU A 28 -4.64 11.40 6.82
CA LEU A 28 -5.98 11.17 7.42
C LEU A 28 -6.02 9.91 8.31
N VAL A 29 -5.08 8.99 8.14
CA VAL A 29 -4.95 7.78 8.95
C VAL A 29 -4.10 8.00 10.20
N ASP A 30 -3.25 9.03 10.23
CA ASP A 30 -2.24 9.25 11.27
C ASP A 30 -2.80 9.42 12.68
N GLN A 31 -4.07 9.81 12.81
CA GLN A 31 -4.74 10.03 14.08
C GLN A 31 -5.54 8.81 14.56
N ALA A 32 -5.59 7.72 13.78
CA ALA A 32 -6.32 6.52 14.16
C ALA A 32 -5.61 5.80 15.30
N GLU A 33 -6.38 5.33 16.29
CA GLU A 33 -5.83 4.53 17.36
C GLU A 33 -5.16 3.28 16.80
N GLY A 34 -3.95 2.99 17.27
CA GLY A 34 -3.18 1.82 16.85
C GLY A 34 -2.55 1.88 15.48
N PHE A 35 -2.72 2.97 14.73
CA PHE A 35 -1.92 3.24 13.53
C PHE A 35 -0.44 3.43 13.89
N LEU A 36 0.45 2.85 13.09
CA LEU A 36 1.90 2.92 13.29
C LEU A 36 2.62 3.64 12.15
N ARG A 37 2.33 3.27 10.90
CA ARG A 37 2.89 3.94 9.71
C ARG A 37 2.06 3.67 8.47
N ASN A 38 2.26 4.49 7.43
CA ASN A 38 1.73 4.29 6.09
C ASN A 38 2.87 4.45 5.07
N GLU A 39 2.92 3.55 4.08
CA GLU A 39 3.88 3.59 2.98
C GLU A 39 3.13 3.39 1.66
N VAL A 40 3.50 4.16 0.63
CA VAL A 40 2.99 3.98 -0.74
C VAL A 40 4.15 3.60 -1.63
N HIS A 41 4.17 2.37 -2.11
CA HIS A 41 5.25 1.82 -2.92
C HIS A 41 4.86 1.91 -4.40
N ARG A 42 5.74 2.50 -5.19
CA ARG A 42 5.64 2.50 -6.66
C ARG A 42 6.17 1.18 -7.21
N PRO A 43 5.50 0.53 -8.18
CA PRO A 43 6.04 -0.65 -8.83
C PRO A 43 7.33 -0.31 -9.58
N ARG A 44 8.33 -1.19 -9.44
CA ARG A 44 9.57 -1.15 -10.21
C ARG A 44 9.88 -2.59 -10.66
N PRO A 45 9.25 -3.07 -11.74
CA PRO A 45 9.43 -4.43 -12.20
C PRO A 45 10.89 -4.65 -12.62
N MET A 46 11.49 -5.71 -12.07
CA MET A 46 12.86 -6.14 -12.35
C MET A 46 12.83 -7.65 -12.57
N GLU A 47 13.59 -8.14 -13.54
CA GLU A 47 13.71 -9.56 -13.86
C GLU A 47 15.14 -10.02 -13.60
N LEU A 48 15.28 -11.18 -12.95
CA LEU A 48 16.56 -11.82 -12.70
C LEU A 48 16.78 -12.92 -13.75
N ASP A 49 17.86 -12.81 -14.51
CA ASP A 49 18.35 -13.95 -15.27
C ASP A 49 19.05 -14.93 -14.32
N HIS A 50 18.46 -16.11 -14.13
CA HIS A 50 18.99 -17.14 -13.23
C HIS A 50 20.28 -17.81 -13.72
N GLN A 51 20.64 -17.67 -15.00
CA GLN A 51 21.88 -18.22 -15.54
C GLN A 51 23.04 -17.25 -15.33
N SER A 52 22.84 -15.97 -15.63
CA SER A 52 23.88 -14.94 -15.54
C SER A 52 23.93 -14.23 -14.18
N GLY A 53 22.82 -14.22 -13.44
CA GLY A 53 22.66 -13.45 -12.20
C GLY A 53 22.38 -11.96 -12.42
N GLU A 54 22.16 -11.53 -13.67
CA GLU A 54 21.93 -10.13 -14.01
C GLU A 54 20.46 -9.71 -13.77
N TRP A 55 20.27 -8.50 -13.24
CA TRP A 55 18.97 -7.87 -13.11
C TRP A 55 18.72 -6.89 -14.24
N THR A 56 17.61 -7.04 -14.94
CA THR A 56 17.20 -6.13 -16.03
C THR A 56 15.80 -5.56 -15.77
N PRO A 57 15.46 -4.38 -16.33
CA PRO A 57 14.10 -3.85 -16.22
C PRO A 57 13.08 -4.82 -16.83
N GLY A 58 12.03 -5.15 -16.08
CA GLY A 58 10.90 -5.88 -16.60
C GLY A 58 9.95 -4.99 -17.42
N PRO A 59 8.84 -5.54 -17.94
CA PRO A 59 7.88 -4.80 -18.74
C PRO A 59 7.35 -3.55 -18.02
N ALA A 60 7.43 -2.39 -18.66
CA ALA A 60 6.84 -1.15 -18.14
C ALA A 60 5.32 -1.32 -17.95
N GLY A 61 4.76 -0.58 -16.99
CA GLY A 61 3.33 -0.69 -16.65
C GLY A 61 2.93 -2.02 -15.98
N SER A 62 3.86 -2.96 -15.77
CA SER A 62 3.60 -4.17 -14.99
C SER A 62 3.75 -3.94 -13.47
N GLY A 63 3.17 -4.84 -12.67
CA GLY A 63 3.19 -4.75 -11.21
C GLY A 63 2.05 -3.94 -10.61
N TYR A 64 2.13 -3.72 -9.29
CA TYR A 64 1.09 -3.07 -8.49
C TYR A 64 1.71 -1.93 -7.69
N TYR A 65 0.98 -0.83 -7.58
CA TYR A 65 1.20 0.06 -6.44
C TYR A 65 0.77 -0.67 -5.18
N GLU A 66 1.52 -0.48 -4.10
CA GLU A 66 1.15 -1.04 -2.80
C GLU A 66 0.96 0.09 -1.80
N VAL A 67 -0.26 0.22 -1.28
CA VAL A 67 -0.54 1.07 -0.13
C VAL A 67 -0.52 0.18 1.08
N LYS A 68 0.46 0.40 1.95
CA LYS A 68 0.66 -0.40 3.14
C LYS A 68 0.38 0.44 4.38
N THR A 69 -0.35 -0.14 5.33
CA THR A 69 -0.59 0.47 6.64
C THR A 69 -0.27 -0.55 7.73
N TRP A 70 0.47 -0.10 8.76
CA TRP A 70 0.87 -0.93 9.89
C TRP A 70 0.04 -0.56 11.10
N TRP A 71 -0.39 -1.58 11.82
CA TRP A 71 -1.29 -1.44 12.95
C TRP A 71 -0.83 -2.29 14.13
N ARG A 72 -1.04 -1.79 15.35
CA ARG A 72 -0.77 -2.55 16.58
C ARG A 72 -1.54 -3.87 16.57
N SER A 73 -2.83 -3.82 16.23
CA SER A 73 -3.73 -4.98 16.14
C SER A 73 -4.62 -4.93 14.89
N PHE A 74 -5.28 -6.06 14.59
CA PHE A 74 -6.32 -6.10 13.54
C PHE A 74 -7.58 -5.32 13.95
N ASP A 75 -7.92 -5.32 15.24
CA ASP A 75 -9.09 -4.59 15.75
C ASP A 75 -8.94 -3.07 15.55
N ASP A 76 -7.74 -2.52 15.75
CA ASP A 76 -7.43 -1.10 15.48
C ASP A 76 -7.70 -0.75 14.00
N PHE A 77 -7.26 -1.61 13.08
CA PHE A 77 -7.52 -1.44 11.66
C PHE A 77 -9.03 -1.49 11.35
N VAL A 78 -9.75 -2.49 11.88
CA VAL A 78 -11.20 -2.61 11.69
C VAL A 78 -11.93 -1.38 12.22
N ALA A 79 -11.58 -0.91 13.42
CA ALA A 79 -12.15 0.30 14.01
C ALA A 79 -11.95 1.50 13.09
N TRP A 80 -10.74 1.69 12.55
CA TRP A 80 -10.48 2.74 11.56
C TRP A 80 -11.35 2.62 10.31
N THR A 81 -11.54 1.42 9.73
CA THR A 81 -12.36 1.26 8.50
C THR A 81 -13.83 1.68 8.67
N THR A 82 -14.32 1.75 9.91
CA THR A 82 -15.68 2.20 10.23
C THR A 82 -15.75 3.67 10.65
N SER A 83 -14.61 4.36 10.67
CA SER A 83 -14.50 5.75 11.15
C SER A 83 -14.88 6.80 10.10
N PRO A 84 -15.23 8.04 10.52
CA PRO A 84 -15.43 9.15 9.61
C PRO A 84 -14.19 9.50 8.77
N SER A 85 -12.98 9.38 9.32
CA SER A 85 -11.74 9.70 8.58
C SER A 85 -11.48 8.72 7.44
N PHE A 86 -11.82 7.43 7.62
CA PHE A 86 -11.81 6.45 6.54
C PHE A 86 -12.81 6.82 5.43
N ALA A 87 -14.05 7.16 5.80
CA ALA A 87 -15.07 7.57 4.84
C ALA A 87 -14.65 8.82 4.05
N GLU A 88 -13.98 9.79 4.70
CA GLU A 88 -13.43 10.98 4.06
C GLU A 88 -12.31 10.64 3.07
N ALA A 89 -11.33 9.82 3.49
CA ALA A 89 -10.24 9.38 2.64
C ALA A 89 -10.73 8.65 1.36
N HIS A 90 -11.88 7.97 1.45
CA HIS A 90 -12.47 7.17 0.37
C HIS A 90 -13.65 7.84 -0.36
N ARG A 91 -14.01 9.08 -0.01
CA ARG A 91 -15.17 9.80 -0.61
C ARG A 91 -15.02 10.00 -2.12
N ASN A 92 -13.80 10.34 -2.55
CA ASN A 92 -13.50 10.68 -3.95
C ASN A 92 -13.10 9.44 -4.74
N ARG A 93 -14.10 8.84 -5.41
CA ARG A 93 -13.88 7.66 -6.26
C ARG A 93 -12.94 7.99 -7.43
N PRO A 94 -11.95 7.14 -7.72
CA PRO A 94 -11.15 7.22 -8.93
C PRO A 94 -12.00 6.91 -10.17
N PRO A 95 -11.60 7.41 -11.36
CA PRO A 95 -12.25 7.02 -12.60
C PRO A 95 -12.00 5.53 -12.88
N LYS A 96 -12.94 4.86 -13.56
CA LYS A 96 -12.94 3.39 -13.68
C LYS A 96 -11.75 2.84 -14.46
N ASP A 97 -11.25 3.63 -15.41
CA ASP A 97 -10.13 3.34 -16.30
C ASP A 97 -8.76 3.58 -15.65
N MET A 98 -8.72 4.17 -14.45
CA MET A 98 -7.48 4.29 -13.67
C MET A 98 -6.89 2.93 -13.29
N PHE A 99 -7.67 1.85 -13.32
CA PHE A 99 -7.22 0.53 -12.90
C PHE A 99 -7.40 -0.52 -13.99
N ARG A 100 -6.40 -1.38 -14.15
CA ARG A 100 -6.40 -2.52 -15.09
C ARG A 100 -7.19 -3.73 -14.55
N GLY A 101 -7.68 -3.65 -13.32
CA GLY A 101 -8.35 -4.74 -12.62
C GLY A 101 -8.75 -4.36 -11.20
N PRO A 102 -9.35 -5.28 -10.43
CA PRO A 102 -9.69 -5.04 -9.04
C PRO A 102 -8.43 -4.89 -8.18
N ASN A 103 -8.59 -4.17 -7.07
CA ASN A 103 -7.58 -4.13 -6.03
C ASN A 103 -7.55 -5.46 -5.26
N GLU A 104 -6.37 -5.85 -4.77
CA GLU A 104 -6.19 -7.02 -3.92
C GLU A 104 -5.70 -6.59 -2.53
N LEU A 105 -6.53 -6.80 -1.50
CA LEU A 105 -6.18 -6.52 -0.12
C LEU A 105 -5.59 -7.78 0.53
N THR A 106 -4.39 -7.67 1.08
CA THR A 106 -3.75 -8.73 1.86
C THR A 106 -3.43 -8.23 3.26
N ILE A 107 -3.51 -9.12 4.25
CA ILE A 107 -3.26 -8.82 5.65
C ILE A 107 -2.26 -9.84 6.16
N HIS A 108 -1.19 -9.36 6.77
CA HIS A 108 -0.14 -10.21 7.33
C HIS A 108 0.09 -9.86 8.79
N GLU A 109 0.32 -10.87 9.61
CA GLU A 109 0.92 -10.69 10.92
C GLU A 109 2.43 -10.50 10.76
N VAL A 110 2.98 -9.49 11.43
CA VAL A 110 4.44 -9.32 11.51
C VAL A 110 4.93 -10.28 12.59
N PHE A 111 5.36 -11.46 12.16
CA PHE A 111 5.88 -12.50 13.05
C PHE A 111 7.31 -12.19 13.55
N LEU A 112 8.12 -11.52 12.71
CA LEU A 112 9.50 -11.17 13.03
C LEU A 112 9.87 -9.84 12.33
N SER A 113 10.57 -8.96 13.05
CA SER A 113 11.11 -7.71 12.53
C SER A 113 12.45 -7.40 13.18
N THR A 114 13.39 -6.84 12.41
CA THR A 114 14.64 -6.29 12.96
C THR A 114 14.47 -4.86 13.51
N ASP A 115 13.34 -4.23 13.22
CA ASP A 115 13.00 -2.89 13.76
C ASP A 115 12.58 -2.96 15.24
N ASP A 116 12.21 -4.17 15.71
CA ASP A 116 11.92 -4.43 17.12
C ASP A 116 13.25 -4.51 17.87
N VAL A 117 13.70 -3.37 18.40
CA VAL A 117 14.84 -3.36 19.31
C VAL A 117 14.43 -4.19 20.54
N GLU A 118 15.06 -5.34 20.75
CA GLU A 118 15.00 -6.04 22.03
C GLU A 118 15.42 -5.03 23.10
N THR A 119 14.47 -4.53 23.88
CA THR A 119 14.77 -3.86 25.14
C THR A 119 15.44 -4.89 26.03
N THR A 120 16.77 -4.90 25.98
CA THR A 120 17.64 -5.65 26.89
C THR A 120 17.77 -4.90 28.21
#